data_AF-V6M212-F1
#
_entry.id   AF-V6M212-F1
#
_cell.length_a   1.000
_cell.length_b   1.000
_cell.length_c   1.000
_cell.angle_alpha   90.00
_cell.angle_beta   90.00
_cell.angle_gamma   90.00
#
_symmetry.space_group_name_H-M   'P 1'
#
loop_
_entity.id
_entity.type
_entity.pdbx_description
1 polymer ?
#
loop_
_entity_poly.entity_id
_entity_poly.type
_entity_poly.pdbx_seq_one_letter_code
_entity_poly.pdbx_strand_id
1 'polypeptide(L)'
;MIVEGSACYQSENIIGSTRQGRNGEAVAKWVYDFATERNDNAKYELVDLADFNLPFYGSAIPEAMQEEAKAHIQAWSEKMASFERALQKSTYYL
;
A
#
# COMPACT_ATOMS: atom_id res chain seq x y z
N MET A 1 -7.13 -10.62 35.91
CA MET A 1 -6.21 -9.56 35.44
C MET A 1 -6.15 -9.67 33.93
N ILE A 2 -7.07 -8.98 33.25
CA ILE A 2 -7.11 -8.96 31.79
C ILE A 2 -6.11 -7.88 31.36
N VAL A 3 -5.06 -8.30 30.66
CA VAL A 3 -4.10 -7.39 30.07
C VAL A 3 -4.72 -6.95 28.74
N GLU A 4 -5.23 -5.72 28.68
CA GLU A 4 -5.70 -5.13 27.42
C GLU A 4 -4.48 -4.85 26.52
N GLY A 5 -4.12 -5.83 25.71
CA GLY A 5 -3.20 -5.66 24.60
C GLY A 5 -3.94 -4.96 23.47
N SER A 6 -3.68 -3.67 23.29
CA SER A 6 -4.18 -2.88 22.16
C SER A 6 -3.75 -3.53 20.84
N ALA A 7 -4.68 -4.17 20.14
CA ALA A 7 -4.41 -4.65 18.78
C ALA A 7 -4.24 -3.41 17.88
N CYS A 8 -3.00 -3.08 17.50
CA CYS A 8 -2.75 -2.12 16.44
C CYS A 8 -3.31 -2.71 15.14
N TYR A 9 -4.51 -2.29 14.72
CA TYR A 9 -5.01 -2.62 13.39
C TYR A 9 -4.22 -1.82 12.36
N GLN A 10 -3.47 -2.50 11.49
CA GLN A 10 -2.80 -1.84 10.37
C GLN A 10 -3.80 -1.78 9.22
N SER A 11 -4.17 -0.57 8.80
CA SER A 11 -5.16 -0.33 7.75
C SER A 11 -4.51 0.39 6.58
N GLU A 12 -4.72 -0.15 5.39
CA GLU A 12 -4.06 0.30 4.17
C GLU A 12 -5.03 1.09 3.30
N ASN A 13 -4.54 2.21 2.76
CA ASN A 13 -5.24 2.95 1.74
C ASN A 13 -4.37 2.96 0.47
N ILE A 14 -4.83 2.27 -0.58
CA ILE A 14 -4.07 2.06 -1.82
C ILE A 14 -4.67 2.90 -2.94
N ILE A 15 -3.86 3.75 -3.57
CA ILE A 15 -4.25 4.46 -4.80
C ILE A 15 -3.88 3.58 -5.99
N GLY A 16 -4.86 2.88 -6.56
CA GLY A 16 -4.65 1.92 -7.66
C GLY A 16 -4.43 2.50 -9.05
N SER A 17 -3.93 3.74 -9.21
CA SER A 17 -3.77 4.39 -10.52
C SER A 17 -2.40 5.04 -10.66
N THR A 18 -1.76 4.93 -11.84
CA THR A 18 -0.46 5.57 -12.14
C THR A 18 -0.56 6.76 -13.10
N ARG A 19 -1.78 7.17 -13.49
CA ARG A 19 -2.01 8.23 -14.49
C ARG A 19 -1.78 9.62 -13.91
N GLN A 20 -1.20 10.55 -14.66
CA GLN A 20 -1.14 11.96 -14.23
C GLN A 20 -2.54 12.60 -14.20
N GLY A 21 -2.79 13.50 -13.24
CA GLY A 21 -4.09 14.17 -13.07
C GLY A 21 -5.21 13.30 -12.50
N ARG A 22 -4.85 12.24 -11.76
CA ARG A 22 -5.81 11.27 -11.21
C ARG A 22 -6.52 11.80 -9.98
N ASN A 23 -7.85 11.70 -9.99
CA ASN A 23 -8.71 12.07 -8.86
C ASN A 23 -8.48 11.19 -7.60
N GLY A 24 -7.88 10.00 -7.78
CA GLY A 24 -7.63 9.06 -6.69
C GLY A 24 -6.69 9.61 -5.61
N GLU A 25 -5.76 10.50 -5.96
CA GLU A 25 -4.83 11.11 -5.00
C GLU A 25 -5.56 11.97 -3.96
N ALA A 26 -6.42 12.90 -4.42
CA ALA A 26 -7.18 13.77 -3.53
C ALA A 26 -8.12 13.00 -2.61
N VAL A 27 -8.80 11.98 -3.13
CA VAL A 27 -9.71 11.13 -2.35
C VAL A 27 -8.94 10.32 -1.32
N ALA A 28 -7.84 9.69 -1.71
CA ALA A 28 -7.08 8.85 -0.80
C ALA A 28 -6.40 9.68 0.30
N LYS A 29 -5.92 10.89 -0.02
CA LYS A 29 -5.43 11.83 0.99
C LYS A 29 -6.55 12.21 1.98
N TRP A 30 -7.75 12.54 1.50
CA TRP A 30 -8.88 12.86 2.37
C TRP A 30 -9.25 11.69 3.30
N VAL A 31 -9.30 10.46 2.78
CA VAL A 31 -9.55 9.26 3.60
C VAL A 31 -8.43 9.02 4.61
N TYR A 32 -7.17 9.23 4.23
CA TYR A 32 -6.02 9.08 5.13
C TYR A 32 -6.09 10.10 6.27
N ASP A 33 -6.29 11.38 5.95
CA ASP A 33 -6.43 12.45 6.94
C ASP A 33 -7.57 12.11 7.91
N PHE A 34 -8.75 11.77 7.39
CA PHE A 34 -9.90 11.36 8.20
C PHE A 34 -9.60 10.14 9.08
N ALA A 35 -8.89 9.13 8.57
CA ALA A 35 -8.55 7.93 9.31
C ALA A 35 -7.58 8.23 10.46
N THR A 36 -6.56 9.05 10.21
CA THR A 36 -5.56 9.42 11.23
C THR A 36 -6.14 10.23 12.38
N GLU A 37 -7.23 10.97 12.15
CA GLU A 37 -7.92 11.74 13.18
C GLU A 37 -8.77 10.88 14.14
N ARG A 38 -9.06 9.62 13.79
CA ARG A 38 -9.97 8.75 14.58
C ARG A 38 -9.39 8.27 15.90
N ASN A 39 -8.07 8.38 16.11
CA ASN A 39 -7.39 7.94 17.34
C ASN A 39 -7.75 6.51 17.79
N ASP A 40 -7.97 5.58 16.85
CA ASP A 40 -8.48 4.23 17.12
C ASP A 40 -7.36 3.17 17.28
N ASN A 41 -6.17 3.57 17.78
CA ASN A 41 -4.97 2.72 17.92
C ASN A 41 -4.54 2.00 16.62
N ALA A 42 -5.12 2.35 15.48
CA ALA A 42 -4.78 1.83 14.18
C ALA A 42 -3.60 2.59 13.56
N LYS A 43 -2.79 1.89 12.76
CA LYS A 43 -1.72 2.50 11.96
C LYS A 43 -2.17 2.55 10.51
N TYR A 44 -2.20 3.75 9.96
CA TYR A 44 -2.57 3.98 8.58
C TYR A 44 -1.33 4.25 7.74
N GLU A 45 -1.29 3.61 6.58
CA GLU A 45 -0.29 3.89 5.55
C GLU A 45 -1.00 4.17 4.23
N LEU A 46 -0.64 5.29 3.59
CA LEU A 46 -1.07 5.62 2.25
C LEU A 46 -0.03 5.07 1.27
N VAL A 47 -0.45 4.19 0.36
CA VAL A 47 0.41 3.61 -0.66
C VAL A 47 -0.07 4.08 -2.03
N ASP A 48 0.79 4.82 -2.72
CA ASP A 48 0.51 5.30 -4.06
C ASP A 48 1.18 4.39 -5.10
N LEU A 49 0.38 3.77 -5.98
CA LEU A 49 0.89 2.91 -7.04
C LEU A 49 1.78 3.66 -8.05
N ALA A 50 1.61 4.97 -8.21
CA ALA A 50 2.47 5.77 -9.09
C ALA A 50 3.90 5.90 -8.60
N ASP A 51 4.15 5.77 -7.29
CA ASP A 51 5.49 5.83 -6.72
C ASP A 51 6.36 4.64 -7.16
N PHE A 52 5.72 3.55 -7.59
CA PHE A 52 6.39 2.34 -8.06
C PHE A 52 6.74 2.37 -9.54
N ASN A 53 6.44 3.46 -10.25
CA ASN A 53 6.74 3.68 -11.67
C ASN A 53 6.52 2.43 -12.56
N LEU A 54 5.38 1.75 -12.32
CA LEU A 54 5.11 0.47 -12.96
C LEU A 54 4.94 0.64 -14.48
N PRO A 55 5.48 -0.29 -15.29
CA PRO A 55 5.27 -0.26 -16.72
C PRO A 55 3.77 -0.33 -17.04
N PHE A 56 3.34 0.43 -18.06
CA PHE A 56 1.94 0.43 -18.45
C PHE A 56 1.53 -0.95 -18.95
N TYR A 57 0.45 -1.48 -18.38
CA TYR A 57 -0.05 -2.81 -18.73
C TYR A 57 -0.37 -2.91 -20.22
N GLY A 58 0.25 -3.87 -20.91
CA GLY A 58 0.08 -4.10 -22.34
C GLY A 58 1.01 -3.29 -23.26
N SER A 59 1.91 -2.45 -22.71
CA SER A 59 2.95 -1.79 -23.51
C SER A 59 4.16 -2.68 -23.69
N ALA A 60 4.76 -2.67 -24.89
CA ALA A 60 6.05 -3.31 -25.10
C ALA A 60 7.14 -2.54 -24.34
N ILE A 61 7.91 -3.25 -23.51
CA ILE A 61 9.04 -2.67 -22.78
C ILE A 61 10.30 -2.88 -23.62
N PRO A 62 11.02 -1.80 -24.01
CA PRO A 62 12.30 -1.93 -24.70
C PRO A 62 13.28 -2.79 -23.90
N GLU A 63 14.09 -3.61 -24.56
CA GLU A 63 15.08 -4.50 -23.93
C GLU A 63 15.92 -3.78 -22.85
N ALA A 64 16.37 -2.56 -23.16
CA ALA A 64 17.19 -1.74 -22.28
C ALA A 64 16.49 -1.33 -20.96
N MET A 65 15.16 -1.37 -20.90
CA MET A 65 14.37 -0.99 -19.73
C MET A 65 13.74 -2.18 -19.00
N GLN A 66 13.98 -3.42 -19.47
CA GLN A 66 13.35 -4.60 -18.87
C GLN A 66 13.84 -4.88 -17.45
N GLU A 67 15.13 -4.70 -17.17
CA GLU A 67 15.67 -4.91 -15.81
C GLU A 67 15.13 -3.87 -14.83
N GLU A 68 15.01 -2.62 -15.26
CA GLU A 68 14.40 -1.55 -14.44
C GLU A 68 12.91 -1.85 -14.17
N ALA A 69 12.17 -2.28 -15.19
CA ALA A 69 10.77 -2.67 -15.04
C ALA A 69 10.59 -3.85 -14.07
N LYS A 70 11.49 -4.85 -14.10
CA LYS A 70 11.50 -5.96 -13.14
C LYS A 70 11.72 -5.46 -11.72
N ALA A 71 12.67 -4.55 -11.51
CA ALA A 71 12.93 -3.97 -10.20
C ALA A 71 11.69 -3.22 -9.65
N HIS A 72 11.01 -2.43 -10.48
CA HIS A 72 9.77 -1.74 -10.13
C HIS A 72 8.64 -2.71 -9.75
N ILE A 73 8.45 -3.78 -10.52
CA ILE A 73 7.47 -4.83 -10.22
C ILE A 73 7.81 -5.58 -8.93
N GLN A 74 9.10 -5.84 -8.69
CA GLN A 74 9.55 -6.50 -7.47
C GLN A 74 9.31 -5.62 -6.24
N ALA A 75 9.63 -4.33 -6.31
CA ALA A 75 9.37 -3.38 -5.23
C ALA A 75 7.87 -3.31 -4.86
N TRP A 76 6.99 -3.29 -5.87
CA TRP A 76 5.54 -3.37 -5.65
C TRP A 76 5.13 -4.70 -4.99
N SER A 77 5.68 -5.83 -5.46
CA SER A 77 5.37 -7.15 -4.90
C SER A 77 5.82 -7.28 -3.44
N GLU A 78 7.01 -6.77 -3.10
CA GLU A 78 7.53 -6.74 -1.74
C GLU A 78 6.66 -5.87 -0.83
N LYS A 79 6.18 -4.73 -1.33
CA LYS A 79 5.25 -3.87 -0.60
C LYS A 79 3.96 -4.62 -0.25
N MET A 80 3.32 -5.24 -1.24
CA MET A 80 2.11 -6.04 -1.02
C MET A 80 2.34 -7.23 -0.08
N ALA A 81 3.48 -7.91 -0.20
CA ALA A 81 3.83 -9.03 0.67
C ALA A 81 4.05 -8.60 2.14
N SER A 82 4.48 -7.36 2.39
CA SER A 82 4.64 -6.84 3.75
C SER A 82 3.31 -6.76 4.50
N PHE A 83 2.22 -6.47 3.78
CA PHE A 83 0.86 -6.34 4.28
C PHE A 83 0.21 -7.70 4.55
N GLU A 84 0.35 -8.64 3.62
CA GLU A 84 -0.13 -10.01 3.81
C GLU A 84 0.49 -10.67 5.06
N ARG A 85 1.80 -10.46 5.29
CA ARG A 85 2.48 -10.94 6.51
C ARG A 85 1.96 -10.29 7.78
N ALA A 86 1.52 -9.04 7.73
CA ALA A 86 0.93 -8.36 8.88
C ALA A 86 -0.44 -8.97 9.24
N LEU A 87 -1.28 -9.25 8.24
CA LEU A 87 -2.56 -9.95 8.42
C LEU A 87 -2.36 -11.35 8.99
N GLN A 88 -1.41 -12.13 8.46
CA GLN A 88 -1.16 -13.49 8.95
C GLN A 88 -0.71 -13.50 10.42
N LYS A 89 0.18 -12.57 10.83
CA LYS A 89 0.56 -12.43 12.24
C LYS A 89 -0.65 -12.09 13.12
N SER A 90 -1.57 -11.24 12.67
CA SER A 90 -2.77 -10.91 13.43
C SER A 90 -3.68 -12.12 13.69
N THR A 91 -3.68 -13.13 12.80
CA THR A 91 -4.51 -14.34 12.95
C THR A 91 -3.90 -15.37 13.90
N TYR A 92 -2.57 -15.44 14.05
CA TYR A 92 -1.91 -16.42 14.93
C TYR A 92 -1.80 -16.01 16.42
N TYR A 93 -2.23 -14.79 16.76
CA TYR A 93 -2.26 -14.30 18.14
C TYR A 93 -3.69 -14.19 18.73
N LEU A 94 -4.67 -14.84 18.10
CA LEU A 94 -6.00 -15.11 18.66
C LEU A 94 -6.09 -16.59 19.07
#